data_AF-A0A1S8LFY0-F1
#
_entry.id   AF-A0A1S8LFY0-F1
#
_cell.length_a   1.000
_cell.length_b   1.000
_cell.length_c   1.000
_cell.angle_alpha   90.00
_cell.angle_beta   90.00
_cell.angle_gamma   90.00
#
_symmetry.space_group_name_H-M   'P 1'
#
loop_
_entity.id
_entity.type
_entity.pdbx_description
1 polymer ?
#
loop_
_entity_poly.entity_id
_entity_poly.type
_entity_poly.pdbx_seq_one_letter_code
_entity_poly.pdbx_strand_id
1 'polypeptide(L)'
;MILVLDVGNTNIVLGIYNDKKLTAEWRLSTDILRSADEYGVQVMNLFYHENLSPNLVEGVIISSVVPNIMYSLEHMIRKYFKISPIVVGPGIKTGINIKYDNPKEVGADRIVNAVAAHEIYKRALIIIDFGTATTFCAVRENGDYLGGAICPGIKVSSEALFEKAAKLPRVELIKPEHAICKNTISSIQSGIVYGYIGQVRYIVERMKTELQAEGEKEPLVIATGGLAKLISEEAENVDVINPFLTLEGLRIIYEKNRVKVI
;
A
#
# COMPACT_ATOMS: atom_id res chain seq x y z
N MET A 1 3.19 14.25 -17.90
CA MET A 1 3.24 13.73 -16.49
C MET A 1 2.11 12.74 -16.23
N ILE A 2 2.24 11.85 -15.24
CA ILE A 2 1.20 10.88 -14.85
C ILE A 2 0.79 11.12 -13.39
N LEU A 3 -0.50 11.29 -13.14
CA LEU A 3 -1.06 11.34 -11.79
C LEU A 3 -1.53 9.94 -11.37
N VAL A 4 -1.06 9.48 -10.23
CA VAL A 4 -1.46 8.19 -9.64
C VAL A 4 -2.23 8.43 -8.34
N LEU A 5 -3.28 7.66 -8.10
CA LEU A 5 -4.08 7.70 -6.89
C LEU A 5 -4.22 6.29 -6.30
N ASP A 6 -3.79 6.12 -5.06
CA ASP A 6 -4.07 4.95 -4.25
C ASP A 6 -5.10 5.30 -3.16
N VAL A 7 -6.26 4.68 -3.22
CA VAL A 7 -7.42 5.00 -2.39
C VAL A 7 -7.63 3.88 -1.37
N GLY A 8 -7.11 4.10 -0.16
CA GLY A 8 -7.32 3.24 0.99
C GLY A 8 -8.50 3.65 1.86
N ASN A 9 -8.85 2.81 2.83
CA ASN A 9 -9.94 3.10 3.78
C ASN A 9 -9.71 4.35 4.63
N THR A 10 -8.46 4.62 5.00
CA THR A 10 -8.11 5.75 5.89
C THR A 10 -7.57 6.95 5.12
N ASN A 11 -6.80 6.71 4.06
CA ASN A 11 -6.12 7.76 3.31
C ASN A 11 -6.17 7.50 1.81
N ILE A 12 -6.19 8.59 1.05
CA ILE A 12 -5.88 8.64 -0.37
C ILE A 12 -4.45 9.14 -0.51
N VAL A 13 -3.59 8.37 -1.16
CA VAL A 13 -2.23 8.78 -1.49
C VAL A 13 -2.19 9.17 -2.96
N LEU A 14 -1.71 10.37 -3.25
CA LEU A 14 -1.55 10.90 -4.59
C LEU A 14 -0.07 11.01 -4.92
N GLY A 15 0.30 10.74 -6.17
CA GLY A 15 1.66 10.91 -6.66
C GLY A 15 1.69 11.47 -8.07
N ILE A 16 2.66 12.34 -8.36
CA ILE A 16 2.94 12.80 -9.73
C ILE A 16 4.24 12.19 -10.19
N TYR A 17 4.19 11.50 -11.32
CA TYR A 17 5.38 11.01 -12.00
C TYR A 17 5.69 11.85 -13.24
N ASN A 18 6.96 12.23 -13.36
CA ASN A 18 7.55 12.62 -14.63
C ASN A 18 8.48 11.49 -15.08
N ASP A 19 8.10 10.79 -16.16
CA ASP A 19 8.65 9.49 -16.53
C ASP A 19 8.65 8.51 -15.35
N LYS A 20 9.83 8.08 -14.88
CA LYS A 20 10.00 7.16 -13.75
C LYS A 20 10.22 7.86 -12.41
N LYS A 21 10.34 9.19 -12.40
CA LYS A 21 10.65 9.96 -11.19
C LYS A 21 9.36 10.46 -10.53
N LEU A 22 9.16 10.11 -9.26
CA LEU A 22 8.13 10.72 -8.41
C LEU A 22 8.55 12.17 -8.12
N THR A 23 7.77 13.14 -8.61
CA THR A 23 8.07 14.58 -8.48
C THR A 23 7.34 15.23 -7.33
N ALA A 24 6.19 14.69 -6.93
CA ALA A 24 5.41 15.14 -5.79
C ALA A 24 4.55 14.00 -5.24
N GLU A 25 4.27 14.04 -3.95
CA GLU A 25 3.41 13.09 -3.25
C GLU A 25 2.57 13.82 -2.21
N TRP A 26 1.32 13.37 -2.05
CA TRP A 26 0.42 13.93 -1.06
C TRP A 26 -0.44 12.85 -0.43
N ARG A 27 -0.96 13.17 0.76
CA ARG A 27 -1.87 12.30 1.49
C ARG A 27 -3.10 13.10 1.92
N LEU A 28 -4.27 12.61 1.55
CA LEU A 28 -5.56 13.13 1.98
C LEU A 28 -6.27 12.07 2.83
N SER A 29 -7.08 12.49 3.80
CA SER A 29 -7.99 11.56 4.47
C SER A 29 -9.06 11.08 3.48
N THR A 30 -9.39 9.79 3.55
CA THR A 30 -10.53 9.24 2.81
C THR A 30 -11.83 9.66 3.46
N ASP A 31 -12.70 10.30 2.69
CA ASP A 31 -13.99 10.81 3.17
C ASP A 31 -15.10 10.45 2.17
N ILE A 32 -16.03 9.60 2.61
CA ILE A 32 -17.12 9.09 1.78
C ILE A 32 -18.19 10.14 1.46
N LEU A 33 -18.22 11.24 2.21
CA LEU A 33 -19.21 12.30 2.04
C LEU A 33 -18.71 13.42 1.12
N ARG A 34 -17.40 13.45 0.80
CA ARG A 34 -16.83 14.48 -0.07
C ARG A 34 -17.30 14.35 -1.51
N SER A 35 -17.73 15.48 -2.04
CA SER A 35 -18.07 15.68 -3.44
C SER A 35 -16.83 15.76 -4.32
N ALA A 36 -17.05 15.62 -5.64
CA ALA A 36 -16.01 15.80 -6.64
C ALA A 36 -15.36 17.20 -6.59
N ASP A 37 -16.12 18.22 -6.20
CA ASP A 37 -15.62 19.61 -6.12
C ASP A 37 -14.77 19.86 -4.89
N GLU A 38 -15.12 19.29 -3.74
CA GLU A 38 -14.28 19.36 -2.53
C GLU A 38 -12.94 18.66 -2.76
N TYR A 39 -12.94 17.46 -3.35
CA TYR A 39 -11.70 16.81 -3.77
C TYR A 39 -10.95 17.62 -4.82
N GLY A 40 -11.66 18.19 -5.80
CA GLY A 40 -11.07 19.01 -6.86
C GLY A 40 -10.32 20.21 -6.32
N VAL A 41 -10.95 21.01 -5.45
CA VAL A 41 -10.31 22.17 -4.81
C VAL A 41 -9.06 21.75 -4.03
N GLN A 42 -9.14 20.68 -3.25
CA GLN A 42 -7.99 20.18 -2.49
C GLN A 42 -6.83 19.78 -3.42
N VAL A 43 -7.10 18.98 -4.44
CA VAL A 43 -6.07 18.49 -5.38
C VAL A 43 -5.48 19.65 -6.19
N MET A 44 -6.29 20.59 -6.67
CA MET A 44 -5.78 21.77 -7.39
C MET A 44 -4.89 22.64 -6.51
N ASN A 45 -5.23 22.80 -5.23
CA ASN A 45 -4.38 23.53 -4.28
C ASN A 45 -3.04 22.82 -4.04
N LEU A 46 -3.02 21.49 -3.95
CA LEU A 46 -1.78 20.72 -3.84
C LEU A 46 -0.87 20.93 -5.07
N PHE A 47 -1.44 20.93 -6.27
CA PHE A 47 -0.71 21.25 -7.50
C PHE A 47 -0.15 22.67 -7.48
N TYR A 48 -0.97 23.65 -7.08
CA TYR A 48 -0.55 25.04 -6.97
C TYR A 48 0.63 25.22 -6.02
N HIS A 49 0.60 24.58 -4.83
CA HIS A 49 1.68 24.68 -3.84
C HIS A 49 3.00 24.06 -4.31
N GLU A 50 2.96 23.00 -5.12
CA GLU A 50 4.16 22.38 -5.71
C GLU A 50 4.60 23.06 -7.03
N ASN A 51 3.99 24.19 -7.41
CA ASN A 51 4.20 24.86 -8.71
C ASN A 51 4.00 23.92 -9.92
N LEU A 52 3.08 22.96 -9.79
CA LEU A 52 2.71 22.02 -10.85
C LEU A 52 1.46 22.52 -11.58
N SER A 53 1.45 22.39 -12.90
CA SER A 53 0.26 22.69 -13.70
C SER A 53 -0.56 21.42 -13.94
N PRO A 54 -1.85 21.39 -13.56
CA PRO A 54 -2.76 20.28 -13.87
C PRO A 54 -2.83 19.96 -15.36
N ASN A 55 -2.63 20.95 -16.23
CA ASN A 55 -2.67 20.80 -17.69
C ASN A 55 -1.49 19.98 -18.26
N LEU A 56 -0.41 19.76 -17.49
CA LEU A 56 0.72 18.93 -17.87
C LEU A 56 0.52 17.44 -17.53
N VAL A 57 -0.57 17.11 -16.85
CA VAL A 57 -0.96 15.72 -16.61
C VAL A 57 -1.53 15.16 -17.90
N GLU A 58 -0.90 14.10 -18.42
CA GLU A 58 -1.30 13.42 -19.65
C GLU A 58 -2.12 12.16 -19.38
N GLY A 59 -2.05 11.66 -18.14
CA GLY A 59 -2.67 10.41 -17.74
C GLY A 59 -2.98 10.37 -16.26
N VAL A 60 -4.06 9.68 -15.93
CA VAL A 60 -4.46 9.41 -14.55
C VAL A 60 -4.73 7.92 -14.39
N ILE A 61 -4.22 7.31 -13.32
CA ILE A 61 -4.57 5.96 -12.90
C ILE A 61 -4.97 5.97 -11.43
N ILE A 62 -5.98 5.17 -11.10
CA ILE A 62 -6.53 5.07 -9.75
C ILE A 62 -6.72 3.60 -9.36
N SER A 63 -6.26 3.24 -8.16
CA SER A 63 -6.60 2.00 -7.46
C SER A 63 -7.41 2.34 -6.23
N SER A 64 -8.44 1.55 -5.94
CA SER A 64 -9.30 1.78 -4.79
C SER A 64 -9.81 0.50 -4.17
N VAL A 65 -9.78 0.46 -2.85
CA VAL A 65 -10.50 -0.52 -2.02
C VAL A 65 -11.77 0.08 -1.39
N VAL A 66 -12.14 1.31 -1.78
CA VAL A 66 -13.29 2.06 -1.26
C VAL A 66 -14.23 2.45 -2.42
N PRO A 67 -15.20 1.59 -2.79
CA PRO A 67 -16.06 1.81 -3.95
C PRO A 67 -16.90 3.09 -3.87
N ASN A 68 -17.36 3.47 -2.67
CA ASN A 68 -18.32 4.55 -2.47
C ASN A 68 -17.80 5.95 -2.88
N ILE A 69 -16.48 6.14 -2.99
CA ILE A 69 -15.89 7.43 -3.37
C ILE A 69 -15.45 7.49 -4.84
N MET A 70 -15.49 6.36 -5.56
CA MET A 70 -15.00 6.29 -6.93
C MET A 70 -15.77 7.22 -7.86
N TYR A 71 -17.08 7.33 -7.70
CA TYR A 71 -17.88 8.26 -8.50
C TYR A 71 -17.39 9.72 -8.35
N SER A 72 -17.18 10.17 -7.12
CA SER A 72 -16.66 11.52 -6.85
C SER A 72 -15.25 11.72 -7.40
N LEU A 73 -14.36 10.74 -7.22
CA LEU A 73 -12.97 10.84 -7.69
C LEU A 73 -12.87 10.83 -9.22
N GLU A 74 -13.58 9.94 -9.90
CA GLU A 74 -13.62 9.90 -11.37
C GLU A 74 -14.20 11.20 -11.94
N HIS A 75 -15.27 11.73 -11.34
CA HIS A 75 -15.85 13.00 -11.78
C HIS A 75 -14.90 14.17 -11.53
N MET A 76 -14.19 14.20 -10.39
CA MET A 76 -13.15 15.19 -10.12
C MET A 76 -12.06 15.13 -11.20
N ILE A 77 -11.57 13.92 -11.52
CA ILE A 77 -10.53 13.73 -12.53
C ILE A 77 -11.00 14.27 -13.90
N ARG A 78 -12.20 13.89 -14.34
CA ARG A 78 -12.77 14.36 -15.62
C ARG A 78 -13.00 15.88 -15.62
N LYS A 79 -13.46 16.45 -14.51
CA LYS A 79 -13.80 17.88 -14.40
C LYS A 79 -12.56 18.76 -14.40
N TYR A 80 -11.54 18.41 -13.61
CA TYR A 80 -10.38 19.28 -13.38
C TYR A 80 -9.16 18.94 -14.24
N PHE A 81 -8.96 17.67 -14.61
CA PHE A 81 -7.85 17.24 -15.47
C PHE A 81 -8.25 16.97 -16.91
N LYS A 82 -9.56 16.95 -17.22
CA LYS A 82 -10.10 16.66 -18.56
C LYS A 82 -9.66 15.30 -19.13
N ILE A 83 -9.37 14.34 -18.25
CA ILE A 83 -8.90 12.99 -18.58
C ILE A 83 -9.90 11.95 -18.04
N SER A 84 -10.02 10.82 -18.74
CA SER A 84 -10.67 9.63 -18.17
C SER A 84 -9.61 8.78 -17.47
N PRO A 85 -9.73 8.51 -16.15
CA PRO A 85 -8.73 7.71 -15.46
C PRO A 85 -8.78 6.25 -15.89
N ILE A 86 -7.63 5.59 -15.87
CA ILE A 86 -7.55 4.13 -15.85
C ILE A 86 -7.87 3.68 -14.43
N VAL A 87 -8.89 2.84 -14.25
CA VAL A 87 -9.24 2.26 -12.96
C VAL A 87 -8.64 0.87 -12.86
N VAL A 88 -7.85 0.61 -11.81
CA VAL A 88 -7.31 -0.72 -11.54
C VAL A 88 -8.44 -1.65 -11.12
N GLY A 89 -8.62 -2.74 -11.86
CA GLY A 89 -9.68 -3.72 -11.62
C GLY A 89 -9.60 -4.91 -12.59
N PRO A 90 -10.61 -5.80 -12.57
CA PRO A 90 -10.64 -6.96 -13.44
C PRO A 90 -10.47 -6.61 -14.92
N GLY A 91 -9.57 -7.31 -15.61
CA GLY A 91 -9.29 -7.12 -17.04
C GLY A 91 -8.12 -6.17 -17.35
N ILE A 92 -7.55 -5.49 -16.35
CA ILE A 92 -6.35 -4.67 -16.55
C ILE A 92 -5.10 -5.54 -16.78
N LYS A 93 -4.19 -5.10 -17.66
CA LYS A 93 -2.93 -5.82 -17.89
C LYS A 93 -1.96 -5.55 -16.74
N THR A 94 -1.82 -6.51 -15.83
CA THR A 94 -0.90 -6.45 -14.68
C THR A 94 0.47 -7.05 -15.02
N GLY A 95 0.49 -8.12 -15.83
CA GLY A 95 1.69 -8.94 -16.05
C GLY A 95 2.00 -9.88 -14.90
N ILE A 96 1.06 -10.07 -13.97
CA ILE A 96 1.14 -10.98 -12.82
C ILE A 96 0.06 -12.05 -12.99
N ASN A 97 0.40 -13.30 -12.71
CA ASN A 97 -0.51 -14.43 -12.80
C ASN A 97 -1.06 -14.76 -11.41
N ILE A 98 -2.34 -14.48 -11.17
CA ILE A 98 -2.97 -14.64 -9.86
C ILE A 98 -3.39 -16.10 -9.66
N LYS A 99 -2.83 -16.77 -8.65
CA LYS A 99 -3.08 -18.17 -8.31
C LYS A 99 -4.08 -18.39 -7.17
N TYR A 100 -4.77 -17.33 -6.73
CA TYR A 100 -5.91 -17.45 -5.82
C TYR A 100 -7.01 -18.32 -6.44
N ASP A 101 -7.74 -19.06 -5.60
CA ASP A 101 -8.93 -19.82 -6.02
C ASP A 101 -9.96 -18.93 -6.73
N ASN A 102 -10.14 -17.70 -6.20
CA ASN A 102 -10.91 -16.66 -6.84
C ASN A 102 -10.07 -15.39 -7.04
N PRO A 103 -9.50 -15.17 -8.24
CA PRO A 103 -8.66 -14.00 -8.52
C PRO A 103 -9.33 -12.64 -8.29
N LYS A 104 -10.66 -12.58 -8.30
CA LYS A 104 -11.42 -11.33 -8.12
C LYS A 104 -11.46 -10.86 -6.66
N GLU A 105 -11.11 -11.71 -5.70
CA GLU A 105 -11.11 -11.38 -4.27
C GLU A 105 -9.84 -10.69 -3.81
N VAL A 106 -8.79 -10.69 -4.64
CA VAL A 106 -7.54 -10.03 -4.30
C VAL A 106 -7.73 -8.52 -4.41
N GLY A 107 -7.45 -7.81 -3.33
CA GLY A 107 -7.45 -6.35 -3.30
C GLY A 107 -6.54 -5.75 -4.37
N ALA A 108 -6.99 -4.65 -4.97
CA ALA A 108 -6.26 -3.97 -6.05
C ALA A 108 -4.87 -3.48 -5.57
N ASP A 109 -4.78 -2.98 -4.34
CA ASP A 109 -3.55 -2.57 -3.67
C ASP A 109 -2.49 -3.70 -3.62
N ARG A 110 -2.90 -4.92 -3.26
CA ARG A 110 -2.01 -6.10 -3.21
C ARG A 110 -1.49 -6.48 -4.60
N ILE A 111 -2.35 -6.42 -5.61
CA ILE A 111 -1.95 -6.67 -7.01
C ILE A 111 -0.97 -5.58 -7.47
N VAL A 112 -1.26 -4.31 -7.18
CA VAL A 112 -0.40 -3.17 -7.54
C VAL A 112 0.99 -3.32 -6.92
N ASN A 113 1.06 -3.65 -5.62
CA ASN A 113 2.31 -3.91 -4.92
C ASN A 113 3.09 -5.08 -5.55
N ALA A 114 2.40 -6.17 -5.91
CA ALA A 114 3.02 -7.32 -6.56
C ALA A 114 3.58 -6.95 -7.95
N VAL A 115 2.85 -6.17 -8.74
CA VAL A 115 3.33 -5.67 -10.04
C VAL A 115 4.60 -4.84 -9.87
N ALA A 116 4.61 -3.91 -8.91
CA ALA A 116 5.77 -3.07 -8.65
C ALA A 116 6.98 -3.90 -8.25
N ALA A 117 6.82 -4.75 -7.23
CA ALA A 117 7.91 -5.54 -6.67
C ALA A 117 8.49 -6.51 -7.71
N HIS A 118 7.63 -7.21 -8.47
CA HIS A 118 8.09 -8.12 -9.51
C HIS A 118 8.81 -7.38 -10.65
N GLU A 119 8.34 -6.19 -11.04
CA GLU A 119 8.98 -5.42 -12.10
C GLU A 119 10.34 -4.83 -11.67
N ILE A 120 10.48 -4.43 -10.41
CA ILE A 120 11.70 -3.79 -9.89
C ILE A 120 12.76 -4.82 -9.53
N TYR A 121 12.39 -5.90 -8.83
CA TYR A 121 13.36 -6.79 -8.18
C TYR A 121 13.62 -8.10 -8.93
N LYS A 122 12.70 -8.54 -9.80
CA LYS A 122 12.88 -9.73 -10.67
C LYS A 122 13.37 -10.98 -9.92
N ARG A 123 12.77 -11.27 -8.76
CA ARG A 123 13.05 -12.40 -7.86
C ARG A 123 11.74 -12.95 -7.28
N ALA A 124 11.82 -14.06 -6.55
CA ALA A 124 10.77 -14.43 -5.60
C ALA A 124 10.70 -13.38 -4.48
N LEU A 125 9.49 -13.06 -4.03
CA LEU A 125 9.20 -11.90 -3.19
C LEU A 125 8.23 -12.27 -2.08
N ILE A 126 8.47 -11.72 -0.90
CA ILE A 126 7.48 -11.58 0.16
C ILE A 126 7.24 -10.08 0.35
N ILE A 127 6.01 -9.63 0.16
CA ILE A 127 5.65 -8.22 0.26
C ILE A 127 4.80 -8.03 1.51
N ILE A 128 5.22 -7.11 2.37
CA ILE A 128 4.55 -6.76 3.62
C ILE A 128 4.02 -5.33 3.49
N ASP A 129 2.70 -5.14 3.57
CA ASP A 129 2.09 -3.82 3.57
C ASP A 129 1.53 -3.50 4.95
N PHE A 130 2.14 -2.51 5.63
CA PHE A 130 1.72 -2.01 6.93
C PHE A 130 0.68 -0.88 6.80
N GLY A 131 -0.53 -1.27 6.41
CA GLY A 131 -1.69 -0.39 6.24
C GLY A 131 -2.73 -0.50 7.36
N THR A 132 -4.01 -0.32 6.99
CA THR A 132 -5.16 -0.57 7.89
C THR A 132 -5.18 -2.03 8.36
N ALA A 133 -4.88 -2.95 7.45
CA ALA A 133 -4.49 -4.32 7.74
C ALA A 133 -2.98 -4.47 7.47
N THR A 134 -2.34 -5.41 8.14
CA THR A 134 -0.99 -5.85 7.74
C THR A 134 -1.17 -7.01 6.78
N THR A 135 -0.76 -6.85 5.53
CA THR A 135 -0.86 -7.93 4.53
C THR A 135 0.51 -8.47 4.20
N PHE A 136 0.58 -9.78 3.98
CA PHE A 136 1.74 -10.51 3.50
C PHE A 136 1.35 -11.11 2.15
N CYS A 137 2.19 -10.97 1.14
CA CYS A 137 1.95 -11.53 -0.19
C CYS A 137 3.17 -12.28 -0.69
N ALA A 138 2.98 -13.50 -1.20
CA ALA A 138 4.04 -14.29 -1.83
C ALA A 138 3.93 -14.19 -3.36
N VAL A 139 5.06 -13.89 -4.01
CA VAL A 139 5.17 -13.84 -5.48
C VAL A 139 6.40 -14.65 -5.89
N ARG A 140 6.24 -15.58 -6.84
CA ARG A 140 7.36 -16.35 -7.40
C ARG A 140 8.21 -15.51 -8.35
N GLU A 141 9.42 -15.96 -8.65
CA GLU A 141 10.32 -15.28 -9.61
C GLU A 141 9.68 -15.14 -11.00
N ASN A 142 8.83 -16.09 -11.40
CA ASN A 142 8.11 -16.07 -12.67
C ASN A 142 6.90 -15.11 -12.73
N GLY A 143 6.57 -14.41 -11.62
CA GLY A 143 5.41 -13.52 -11.55
C GLY A 143 4.09 -14.19 -11.18
N ASP A 144 4.10 -15.44 -10.72
CA ASP A 144 2.93 -16.07 -10.09
C ASP A 144 2.69 -15.47 -8.70
N TYR A 145 1.54 -14.82 -8.52
CA TYR A 145 1.07 -14.33 -7.23
C TYR A 145 0.33 -15.45 -6.51
N LEU A 146 0.94 -16.01 -5.47
CA LEU A 146 0.48 -17.25 -4.85
C LEU A 146 -0.63 -17.05 -3.84
N GLY A 147 -0.63 -15.95 -3.11
CA GLY A 147 -1.25 -16.01 -1.80
C GLY A 147 -0.66 -15.06 -0.79
N GLY A 148 -1.11 -15.24 0.44
CA GLY A 148 -0.39 -14.79 1.62
C GLY A 148 -1.32 -14.68 2.83
N ALA A 149 -0.97 -13.82 3.77
CA ALA A 149 -1.68 -13.68 5.03
C ALA A 149 -2.21 -12.26 5.22
N ILE A 150 -3.26 -12.12 6.04
CA ILE A 150 -3.80 -10.82 6.44
C ILE A 150 -3.94 -10.84 7.96
N CYS A 151 -3.37 -9.83 8.61
CA CYS A 151 -3.48 -9.59 10.04
C CYS A 151 -4.10 -8.20 10.28
N PRO A 152 -4.65 -7.93 11.46
CA PRO A 152 -4.96 -6.56 11.85
C PRO A 152 -3.76 -5.63 11.63
N GLY A 153 -3.99 -4.36 11.31
CA GLY A 153 -2.93 -3.35 11.28
C GLY A 153 -2.54 -2.91 12.69
N ILE A 154 -1.33 -2.40 12.86
CA ILE A 154 -0.79 -2.01 14.18
C ILE A 154 -1.70 -1.00 14.89
N LYS A 155 -2.20 0.00 14.14
CA LYS A 155 -3.16 1.00 14.66
C LYS A 155 -4.50 0.37 15.03
N VAL A 156 -5.00 -0.56 14.22
CA VAL A 156 -6.27 -1.27 14.50
C VAL A 156 -6.14 -2.10 15.77
N SER A 157 -5.02 -2.82 15.94
CA SER A 157 -4.73 -3.59 17.15
C SER A 157 -4.65 -2.69 18.39
N SER A 158 -4.00 -1.53 18.28
CA SER A 158 -3.93 -0.55 19.37
C SER A 158 -5.29 0.04 19.71
N GLU A 159 -6.09 0.39 18.71
CA GLU A 159 -7.42 0.97 18.91
C GLU A 159 -8.38 -0.06 19.53
N ALA A 160 -8.31 -1.32 19.10
CA ALA A 160 -9.11 -2.40 19.66
C ALA A 160 -8.86 -2.58 21.17
N LEU A 161 -7.62 -2.45 21.65
CA LEU A 161 -7.33 -2.49 23.08
C LEU A 161 -7.97 -1.33 23.83
N PHE A 162 -7.93 -0.13 23.27
CA PHE A 162 -8.55 1.06 23.86
C PHE A 162 -10.09 0.93 23.90
N GLU A 163 -10.72 0.52 22.80
CA GLU A 163 -12.18 0.42 22.69
C GLU A 163 -12.77 -0.72 23.53
N LYS A 164 -12.06 -1.85 23.65
CA LYS A 164 -12.61 -3.07 24.28
C LYS A 164 -12.21 -3.26 25.73
N ALA A 165 -11.18 -2.56 26.23
CA ALA A 165 -10.73 -2.69 27.61
C ALA A 165 -11.00 -1.41 28.41
N ALA A 166 -11.88 -1.51 29.42
CA ALA A 166 -12.44 -0.37 30.14
C ALA A 166 -11.44 0.59 30.83
N LYS A 167 -10.18 0.19 31.04
CA LYS A 167 -9.18 0.97 31.77
C LYS A 167 -7.88 1.22 30.99
N LEU A 168 -7.78 0.72 29.75
CA LEU A 168 -6.55 0.91 28.98
C LEU A 168 -6.61 2.27 28.26
N PRO A 169 -5.59 3.14 28.43
CA PRO A 169 -5.55 4.42 27.74
C PRO A 169 -5.17 4.22 26.27
N ARG A 170 -5.52 5.21 25.43
CA ARG A 170 -4.95 5.31 24.09
C ARG A 170 -3.48 5.67 24.20
N VAL A 171 -2.62 5.00 23.43
CA VAL A 171 -1.17 5.21 23.46
C VAL A 171 -0.63 5.56 22.09
N GLU A 172 0.41 6.38 22.06
CA GLU A 172 1.23 6.54 20.86
C GLU A 172 2.12 5.31 20.68
N LEU A 173 2.29 4.88 19.43
CA LEU A 173 3.10 3.71 19.08
C LEU A 173 4.57 4.09 19.01
N ILE A 174 5.28 3.83 20.10
CA ILE A 174 6.72 4.05 20.24
C ILE A 174 7.33 2.74 20.73
N LYS A 175 8.50 2.36 20.21
CA LYS A 175 9.24 1.21 20.71
C LYS A 175 9.75 1.50 22.13
N PRO A 176 9.37 0.70 23.15
CA PRO A 176 9.97 0.84 24.48
C PRO A 176 11.35 0.17 24.53
N GLU A 177 12.22 0.64 25.41
CA GLU A 177 13.58 0.10 25.58
C GLU A 177 13.60 -1.37 26.04
N HIS A 178 12.56 -1.80 26.75
CA HIS A 178 12.46 -3.14 27.32
C HIS A 178 11.12 -3.78 26.99
N ALA A 179 11.11 -5.11 26.84
CA ALA A 179 9.87 -5.87 26.66
C ALA A 179 9.06 -5.98 27.97
N ILE A 180 9.74 -6.09 29.12
CA ILE A 180 9.09 -6.16 30.44
C ILE A 180 8.96 -4.74 31.00
N CYS A 181 7.76 -4.19 30.88
CA CYS A 181 7.44 -2.83 31.30
C CYS A 181 6.75 -2.77 32.66
N LYS A 182 6.89 -1.63 33.35
CA LYS A 182 6.41 -1.43 34.73
C LYS A 182 5.23 -0.45 34.85
N ASN A 183 4.67 0.01 33.73
CA ASN A 183 3.46 0.83 33.71
C ASN A 183 2.60 0.48 32.50
N THR A 184 1.30 0.75 32.60
CA THR A 184 0.30 0.36 31.59
C THR A 184 0.63 0.86 30.19
N ILE A 185 1.07 2.12 30.04
CA ILE A 185 1.37 2.72 28.73
C ILE A 185 2.50 1.95 28.05
N SER A 186 3.64 1.81 28.72
CA SER A 186 4.79 1.08 28.18
C SER A 186 4.52 -0.41 28.00
N SER A 187 3.69 -1.03 28.85
CA SER A 187 3.27 -2.42 28.67
C SER A 187 2.41 -2.62 27.42
N ILE A 188 1.49 -1.69 27.11
CA ILE A 188 0.72 -1.73 25.85
C ILE A 188 1.67 -1.54 24.66
N GLN A 189 2.55 -0.53 24.71
CA GLN A 189 3.53 -0.26 23.66
C GLN A 189 4.42 -1.47 23.39
N SER A 190 4.93 -2.12 24.45
CA SER A 190 5.75 -3.32 24.36
C SER A 190 5.00 -4.47 23.71
N GLY A 191 3.80 -4.77 24.21
CA GLY A 191 2.97 -5.87 23.70
C GLY A 191 2.61 -5.69 22.22
N ILE A 192 2.29 -4.46 21.80
CA ILE A 192 2.00 -4.17 20.40
C ILE A 192 3.27 -4.24 19.55
N VAL A 193 4.31 -3.47 19.88
CA VAL A 193 5.50 -3.33 19.02
C VAL A 193 6.27 -4.66 18.94
N TYR A 194 6.64 -5.26 20.07
CA TYR A 194 7.38 -6.53 20.05
C TYR A 194 6.51 -7.70 19.59
N GLY A 195 5.20 -7.66 19.86
CA GLY A 195 4.25 -8.63 19.32
C GLY A 195 4.19 -8.59 17.80
N TYR A 196 4.14 -7.40 17.19
CA TYR A 196 4.17 -7.24 15.74
C TYR A 196 5.50 -7.65 15.13
N ILE A 197 6.63 -7.31 15.76
CA ILE A 197 7.95 -7.76 15.31
C ILE A 197 8.00 -9.29 15.29
N GLY A 198 7.56 -9.95 16.37
CA GLY A 198 7.50 -11.41 16.43
C GLY A 198 6.55 -12.02 15.40
N GLN A 199 5.38 -11.43 15.19
CA GLN A 199 4.41 -11.85 14.18
C GLN A 199 4.99 -11.78 12.76
N VAL A 200 5.58 -10.64 12.40
CA VAL A 200 6.23 -10.44 11.08
C VAL A 200 7.37 -11.44 10.90
N ARG A 201 8.23 -11.58 11.92
CA ARG A 201 9.35 -12.51 11.88
C ARG A 201 8.90 -13.93 11.57
N TYR A 202 7.95 -14.44 12.36
CA TYR A 202 7.51 -15.81 12.23
C TYR A 202 6.77 -16.08 10.91
N ILE A 203 5.86 -15.18 10.49
CA ILE A 203 5.11 -15.35 9.23
C ILE A 203 6.06 -15.35 8.02
N VAL A 204 7.02 -14.43 7.98
CA VAL A 204 7.99 -14.35 6.88
C VAL A 204 8.86 -15.61 6.84
N GLU A 205 9.39 -16.08 7.97
CA GLU A 205 10.19 -17.33 8.01
C GLU A 205 9.39 -18.54 7.51
N ARG A 206 8.10 -18.63 7.87
CA ARG A 206 7.18 -19.66 7.36
C ARG A 206 7.02 -19.56 5.83
N MET A 207 6.75 -18.36 5.31
CA MET A 207 6.60 -18.12 3.87
C MET A 207 7.90 -18.39 3.10
N LYS A 208 9.06 -18.02 3.65
CA LYS A 208 10.38 -18.33 3.08
C LYS A 208 10.58 -19.83 2.93
N THR A 209 10.32 -20.57 4.01
CA THR A 209 10.42 -22.04 4.02
C THR A 209 9.53 -22.67 2.97
N GLU A 210 8.29 -22.20 2.84
CA GLU A 210 7.32 -22.72 1.87
C GLU A 210 7.76 -22.42 0.41
N LEU A 211 8.19 -21.19 0.11
CA LEU A 211 8.69 -20.82 -1.22
C LEU A 211 9.95 -21.62 -1.61
N GLN A 212 10.87 -21.82 -0.66
CA GLN A 212 12.10 -22.59 -0.87
C GLN A 212 11.81 -24.08 -1.09
N ALA A 213 10.84 -24.64 -0.38
CA ALA A 213 10.39 -26.02 -0.60
C ALA A 213 9.78 -26.22 -2.00
N GLU A 214 9.24 -25.17 -2.61
CA GLU A 214 8.75 -25.15 -4.00
C GLU A 214 9.86 -24.87 -5.04
N GLY A 215 11.11 -24.70 -4.61
CA GLY A 215 12.28 -24.54 -5.48
C GLY A 215 12.69 -23.09 -5.77
N GLU A 216 12.06 -22.10 -5.13
CA GLU A 216 12.51 -20.72 -5.22
C GLU A 216 13.83 -20.52 -4.47
N LYS A 217 14.68 -19.61 -4.95
CA LYS A 217 15.80 -19.10 -4.15
C LYS A 217 15.26 -18.31 -2.95
N GLU A 218 16.16 -17.95 -2.02
CA GLU A 218 15.83 -17.03 -0.91
C GLU A 218 15.01 -15.83 -1.44
N PRO A 219 13.73 -15.69 -1.03
CA PRO A 219 12.88 -14.62 -1.54
C PRO A 219 13.27 -13.29 -0.89
N LEU A 220 13.17 -12.22 -1.67
CA LEU A 220 13.41 -10.87 -1.17
C LEU A 220 12.19 -10.37 -0.40
N VAL A 221 12.39 -9.89 0.82
CA VAL A 221 11.33 -9.38 1.69
C VAL A 221 11.27 -7.86 1.60
N ILE A 222 10.12 -7.35 1.15
CA ILE A 222 9.90 -5.92 0.92
C ILE A 222 8.81 -5.44 1.86
N ALA A 223 9.07 -4.36 2.59
CA ALA A 223 8.07 -3.68 3.40
C ALA A 223 7.65 -2.34 2.78
N THR A 224 6.35 -2.06 2.82
CA THR A 224 5.74 -0.78 2.46
C THR A 224 4.67 -0.40 3.50
N GLY A 225 4.07 0.78 3.36
CA GLY A 225 3.03 1.26 4.26
C GLY A 225 3.56 2.14 5.38
N GLY A 226 2.65 2.88 6.03
CA GLY A 226 2.99 4.01 6.89
C GLY A 226 3.74 3.64 8.18
N LEU A 227 3.70 2.38 8.59
CA LEU A 227 4.39 1.89 9.78
C LEU A 227 5.51 0.89 9.46
N ALA A 228 5.89 0.74 8.19
CA ALA A 228 6.96 -0.16 7.77
C ALA A 228 8.26 0.13 8.51
N LYS A 229 8.65 1.41 8.62
CA LYS A 229 9.90 1.82 9.26
C LYS A 229 9.99 1.38 10.73
N LEU A 230 8.91 1.56 11.48
CA LEU A 230 8.86 1.23 12.92
C LEU A 230 9.12 -0.25 13.20
N ILE A 231 8.65 -1.15 12.32
CA ILE A 231 8.76 -2.60 12.51
C ILE A 231 9.97 -3.19 11.80
N SER A 232 10.27 -2.71 10.59
CA SER A 232 11.27 -3.32 9.71
C SER A 232 12.70 -3.09 10.18
N GLU A 233 12.97 -1.98 10.88
CA GLU A 233 14.30 -1.73 11.48
C GLU A 233 14.68 -2.79 12.53
N GLU A 234 13.71 -3.53 13.06
CA GLU A 234 13.87 -4.46 14.19
C GLU A 234 13.57 -5.92 13.84
N ALA A 235 12.89 -6.17 12.71
CA ALA A 235 12.48 -7.51 12.34
C ALA A 235 13.64 -8.36 11.78
N GLU A 236 14.78 -7.75 11.41
CA GLU A 236 15.99 -8.36 10.80
C GLU A 236 15.77 -9.11 9.47
N ASN A 237 14.53 -9.46 9.14
CA ASN A 237 14.15 -10.27 7.98
C ASN A 237 13.40 -9.47 6.91
N VAL A 238 13.46 -8.14 6.97
CA VAL A 238 13.01 -7.24 5.91
C VAL A 238 14.24 -6.72 5.19
N ASP A 239 14.37 -7.05 3.90
CA ASP A 239 15.54 -6.68 3.11
C ASP A 239 15.45 -5.25 2.57
N VAL A 240 14.23 -4.80 2.21
CA VAL A 240 14.02 -3.49 1.61
C VAL A 240 12.77 -2.82 2.16
N ILE A 241 12.87 -1.53 2.52
CA ILE A 241 11.72 -0.68 2.81
C ILE A 241 11.51 0.23 1.60
N ASN A 242 10.38 0.04 0.90
CA ASN A 242 9.98 0.91 -0.21
C ASN A 242 8.63 1.57 0.11
N PRO A 243 8.61 2.81 0.60
CA PRO A 243 7.37 3.49 0.99
C PRO A 243 6.46 3.86 -0.20
N PHE A 244 6.98 3.79 -1.43
CA PHE A 244 6.28 4.22 -2.65
C PHE A 244 5.90 3.04 -3.55
N LEU A 245 6.02 1.80 -3.06
CA LEU A 245 5.78 0.59 -3.84
C LEU A 245 4.42 0.62 -4.57
N THR A 246 3.36 1.06 -3.88
CA THR A 246 2.01 1.16 -4.46
C THR A 246 1.96 2.19 -5.59
N LEU A 247 2.54 3.38 -5.39
CA LEU A 247 2.55 4.45 -6.39
C LEU A 247 3.37 4.06 -7.63
N GLU A 248 4.49 3.37 -7.42
CA GLU A 248 5.32 2.82 -8.50
C GLU A 248 4.55 1.76 -9.29
N GLY A 249 3.82 0.88 -8.60
CA GLY A 249 2.96 -0.12 -9.22
C GLY A 249 1.89 0.50 -10.10
N LEU A 250 1.24 1.57 -9.63
CA LEU A 250 0.26 2.31 -10.42
C LEU A 250 0.88 2.90 -11.69
N ARG A 251 2.05 3.54 -11.59
CA ARG A 251 2.77 4.05 -12.76
C ARG A 251 3.08 2.91 -13.75
N ILE A 252 3.59 1.78 -13.27
CA ILE A 252 3.94 0.62 -14.12
C ILE A 252 2.69 0.07 -14.81
N ILE A 253 1.58 -0.07 -14.09
CA ILE A 253 0.32 -0.54 -14.65
C ILE A 253 -0.21 0.45 -15.68
N TYR A 254 -0.15 1.75 -15.42
CA TYR A 254 -0.53 2.77 -16.39
C TYR A 254 0.28 2.62 -17.69
N GLU A 255 1.61 2.46 -17.60
CA GLU A 255 2.47 2.27 -18.77
C GLU A 255 2.15 1.02 -19.60
N LYS A 256 1.71 -0.07 -18.94
CA LYS A 256 1.28 -1.32 -19.62
C LYS A 256 -0.09 -1.18 -20.30
N ASN A 257 -0.92 -0.22 -19.88
CA ASN A 257 -2.31 -0.08 -20.32
C ASN A 257 -2.59 1.21 -21.10
N ARG A 258 -1.67 2.17 -21.15
CA ARG A 258 -1.84 3.37 -21.98
C ARG A 258 -1.92 2.98 -23.46
N VAL A 259 -2.88 3.55 -24.16
CA VAL A 259 -2.96 3.42 -25.62
C VAL A 259 -1.74 4.14 -26.19
N LYS A 260 -0.80 3.40 -26.77
CA LYS A 260 0.28 4.01 -27.56
C LYS A 260 -0.37 4.58 -28.81
N VAL A 261 -0.41 5.90 -28.92
CA VAL A 261 -0.61 6.55 -30.22
C VAL A 261 0.67 6.24 -31.00
N ILE A 262 0.57 5.35 -31.98
CA ILE A 262 1.63 5.03 -32.94
C ILE A 262 1.67 6.12 -33.98
#